data_AF-A0A3C0TDK6-F1
#
_entry.id   AF-A0A3C0TDK6-F1
#
_cell.length_a   1.000
_cell.length_b   1.000
_cell.length_c   1.000
_cell.angle_alpha   90.00
_cell.angle_beta   90.00
_cell.angle_gamma   90.00
#
_symmetry.space_group_name_H-M   'P 1'
#
loop_
_entity.id
_entity.type
_entity.pdbx_description
1 polymer ?
#
loop_
_entity_poly.entity_id
_entity_poly.type
_entity_poly.pdbx_seq_one_letter_code
_entity_poly.pdbx_strand_id
1 'polypeptide(L)'
;KPNCYHIDQFEELRPTFMKVIEYAQQMGLDIIQGDHEDAPGQLELNTQFDDVLRNADRLTTFRQICAQVARENNLIACFMSKPFMGVSANGCHHNMSLWRGGEDVVNMLGFDSLSGMEGAFSYRVGGENTFMPDPSIDERAPGPIGLQSIGGVIKHLGALTSIGSSTVNSYRRLWDTGFWAPIFADWGYQNRTCALRVSAPGRFEYRSVDSMVNPYLMGSGLLKAFDDGIDNKLDAGEAEERNIYEAI
;
A
#
# COMPACT_ATOMS: atom_id res chain seq x y z
N LYS A 1 -12.80 -18.41 -15.58
CA LYS A 1 -12.96 -17.52 -14.41
C LYS A 1 -11.59 -16.90 -14.14
N PRO A 2 -11.48 -15.62 -13.75
CA PRO A 2 -10.23 -15.10 -13.22
C PRO A 2 -9.85 -15.94 -12.01
N ASN A 3 -8.58 -16.33 -11.91
CA ASN A 3 -8.05 -17.05 -10.78
C ASN A 3 -6.88 -16.21 -10.29
N CYS A 4 -6.96 -15.68 -9.07
CA CYS A 4 -5.88 -14.89 -8.49
C CYS A 4 -4.56 -15.68 -8.54
N TYR A 5 -3.46 -15.01 -8.93
CA TYR A 5 -2.12 -15.57 -9.11
C TYR A 5 -1.99 -16.66 -10.20
N HIS A 6 -2.94 -16.74 -11.14
CA HIS A 6 -2.89 -17.75 -12.19
C HIS A 6 -1.83 -17.42 -13.23
N ILE A 7 -0.83 -18.31 -13.35
CA ILE A 7 0.34 -18.10 -14.21
C ILE A 7 -0.05 -17.76 -15.64
N ASP A 8 -0.92 -18.55 -16.29
CA ASP A 8 -1.27 -18.27 -17.69
C ASP A 8 -1.96 -16.91 -17.88
N GLN A 9 -2.75 -16.45 -16.90
CA GLN A 9 -3.44 -15.16 -16.97
C GLN A 9 -2.47 -13.99 -16.78
N PHE A 10 -1.47 -14.17 -15.91
CA PHE A 10 -0.38 -13.23 -15.80
C PHE A 10 0.41 -13.17 -17.12
N GLU A 11 0.79 -14.34 -17.64
CA GLU A 11 1.62 -14.50 -18.82
C GLU A 11 1.03 -13.93 -20.11
N GLU A 12 -0.29 -13.94 -20.25
CA GLU A 12 -1.01 -13.28 -21.35
C GLU A 12 -0.66 -11.79 -21.47
N LEU A 13 -0.32 -11.13 -20.35
CA LEU A 13 0.05 -9.71 -20.29
C LEU A 13 1.56 -9.46 -20.14
N ARG A 14 2.41 -10.50 -20.25
CA ARG A 14 3.88 -10.40 -20.09
C ARG A 14 4.50 -9.25 -20.88
N PRO A 15 4.25 -9.06 -22.18
CA PRO A 15 4.85 -7.97 -22.93
C PRO A 15 4.54 -6.59 -22.35
N THR A 16 3.36 -6.44 -21.72
CA THR A 16 2.92 -5.19 -21.11
C THR A 16 3.59 -4.98 -19.76
N PHE A 17 3.46 -5.92 -18.82
CA PHE A 17 3.98 -5.70 -17.46
C PHE A 17 5.52 -5.70 -17.41
N MET A 18 6.20 -6.50 -18.25
CA MET A 18 7.66 -6.47 -18.32
C MET A 18 8.18 -5.11 -18.80
N LYS A 19 7.46 -4.46 -19.72
CA LYS A 19 7.81 -3.12 -20.19
C LYS A 19 7.52 -2.04 -19.13
N VAL A 20 6.47 -2.22 -18.32
CA VAL A 20 6.26 -1.37 -17.13
C VAL A 20 7.42 -1.51 -16.15
N ILE A 21 7.88 -2.73 -15.87
CA ILE A 21 9.03 -2.99 -14.99
C ILE A 21 10.29 -2.32 -15.54
N GLU A 22 10.57 -2.48 -16.83
CA GLU A 22 11.71 -1.85 -17.49
C GLU A 22 11.67 -0.32 -17.32
N TYR A 23 10.57 0.33 -17.71
CA TYR A 23 10.43 1.78 -17.59
C TYR A 23 10.47 2.25 -16.14
N ALA A 24 9.90 1.48 -15.21
CA ALA A 24 9.96 1.77 -13.77
C ALA A 24 11.40 1.78 -13.26
N GLN A 25 12.19 0.75 -13.59
CA GLN A 25 13.59 0.67 -13.20
C GLN A 25 14.43 1.79 -13.82
N GLN A 26 14.19 2.13 -15.10
CA GLN A 26 14.84 3.28 -15.76
C GLN A 26 14.50 4.63 -15.10
N MET A 27 13.40 4.69 -14.34
CA MET A 27 12.94 5.86 -13.60
C MET A 27 13.24 5.78 -12.09
N GLY A 28 14.04 4.80 -11.65
CA GLY A 28 14.47 4.65 -10.25
C GLY A 28 13.47 3.96 -9.33
N LEU A 29 12.49 3.22 -9.87
CA LEU A 29 11.55 2.41 -9.10
C LEU A 29 12.04 0.96 -9.05
N ASP A 30 12.45 0.52 -7.86
CA ASP A 30 12.80 -0.87 -7.55
C ASP A 30 11.54 -1.74 -7.46
N ILE A 31 11.22 -2.45 -8.54
CA ILE A 31 10.10 -3.39 -8.59
C ILE A 31 10.54 -4.74 -8.00
N ILE A 32 9.89 -5.15 -6.92
CA ILE A 32 10.31 -6.33 -6.12
C ILE A 32 9.42 -7.55 -6.35
N GLN A 33 8.18 -7.35 -6.79
CA GLN A 33 7.19 -8.41 -7.02
C GLN A 33 6.13 -7.94 -8.01
N GLY A 34 5.50 -8.88 -8.70
CA GLY A 34 4.36 -8.62 -9.57
C GLY A 34 3.46 -9.83 -9.71
N ASP A 35 2.14 -9.59 -9.74
CA ASP A 35 1.12 -10.62 -9.69
C ASP A 35 -0.08 -10.30 -10.60
N HIS A 36 -0.76 -11.36 -11.05
CA HIS A 36 -2.12 -11.27 -11.57
C HIS A 36 -3.09 -11.36 -10.39
N GLU A 37 -3.97 -10.37 -10.27
CA GLU A 37 -4.85 -10.20 -9.12
C GLU A 37 -6.24 -10.80 -9.35
N ASP A 38 -7.13 -10.62 -8.38
CA ASP A 38 -8.39 -11.36 -8.28
C ASP A 38 -9.43 -11.03 -9.37
N ALA A 39 -9.31 -9.89 -10.07
CA ALA A 39 -10.16 -9.54 -11.22
C ALA A 39 -9.49 -9.82 -12.59
N PRO A 40 -10.28 -10.09 -13.65
CA PRO A 40 -9.73 -10.32 -14.99
C PRO A 40 -8.92 -9.10 -15.47
N GLY A 41 -7.69 -9.34 -15.94
CA GLY A 41 -6.78 -8.27 -16.39
C GLY A 41 -6.28 -7.32 -15.29
N GLN A 42 -6.57 -7.61 -14.01
CA GLN A 42 -6.03 -6.85 -12.89
C GLN A 42 -4.61 -7.32 -12.58
N LEU A 43 -3.69 -6.36 -12.43
CA LEU A 43 -2.28 -6.61 -12.12
C LEU A 43 -1.86 -5.77 -10.93
N GLU A 44 -0.98 -6.30 -10.11
CA GLU A 44 -0.27 -5.58 -9.06
C GLU A 44 1.24 -5.69 -9.29
N LEU A 45 1.96 -4.57 -9.21
CA LEU A 45 3.43 -4.54 -9.19
C LEU A 45 3.85 -3.78 -7.93
N ASN A 46 4.65 -4.42 -7.08
CA ASN A 46 5.09 -3.84 -5.82
C ASN A 46 6.46 -3.19 -5.98
N THR A 47 6.60 -2.00 -5.40
CA THR A 47 7.89 -1.31 -5.30
C THR A 47 8.48 -1.47 -3.91
N GLN A 48 9.80 -1.43 -3.80
CA GLN A 48 10.49 -1.33 -2.51
C GLN A 48 10.05 -0.05 -1.78
N PHE A 49 9.76 -0.18 -0.47
CA PHE A 49 9.34 0.94 0.35
C PHE A 49 10.48 1.97 0.55
N ASP A 50 10.11 3.19 0.94
CA ASP A 50 11.02 4.29 1.21
C ASP A 50 10.31 5.36 2.05
N ASP A 51 10.96 6.51 2.24
CA ASP A 51 10.38 7.73 2.77
C ASP A 51 9.04 8.08 2.08
N VAL A 52 8.10 8.59 2.88
CA VAL A 52 6.72 8.86 2.45
C VAL A 52 6.63 9.80 1.25
N LEU A 53 7.50 10.81 1.17
CA LEU A 53 7.46 11.77 0.07
C LEU A 53 7.95 11.11 -1.23
N ARG A 54 9.06 10.38 -1.16
CA ARG A 54 9.59 9.62 -2.30
C ARG A 54 8.61 8.55 -2.77
N ASN A 55 7.96 7.85 -1.85
CA ASN A 55 6.91 6.89 -2.19
C ASN A 55 5.73 7.56 -2.91
N ALA A 56 5.34 8.78 -2.51
CA ALA A 56 4.29 9.53 -3.21
C ALA A 56 4.71 9.95 -4.64
N ASP A 57 5.95 10.41 -4.81
CA ASP A 57 6.54 10.71 -6.12
C ASP A 57 6.58 9.47 -7.01
N ARG A 58 7.02 8.33 -6.46
CA ARG A 58 7.09 7.04 -7.15
C ARG A 58 5.73 6.52 -7.56
N LEU A 59 4.70 6.56 -6.69
CA LEU A 59 3.36 6.13 -7.09
C LEU A 59 2.79 7.01 -8.21
N THR A 60 3.03 8.32 -8.15
CA THR A 60 2.62 9.25 -9.20
C THR A 60 3.31 8.92 -10.52
N THR A 61 4.62 8.68 -10.49
CA THR A 61 5.44 8.31 -11.64
C THR A 61 5.01 6.95 -12.21
N PHE A 62 4.78 5.95 -11.36
CA PHE A 62 4.33 4.61 -11.73
C PHE A 62 3.02 4.66 -12.53
N ARG A 63 2.03 5.44 -12.08
CA ARG A 63 0.76 5.62 -12.82
C ARG A 63 0.98 6.17 -14.22
N GLN A 64 1.93 7.11 -14.40
CA GLN A 64 2.28 7.67 -15.71
C GLN A 64 2.98 6.64 -16.60
N ILE A 65 3.89 5.84 -16.03
CA ILE A 65 4.56 4.74 -16.73
C ILE A 65 3.52 3.73 -17.22
N CYS A 66 2.63 3.26 -16.35
CA CYS A 66 1.55 2.35 -16.72
C CYS A 66 0.70 2.92 -17.85
N ALA A 67 0.32 4.19 -17.78
CA ALA A 67 -0.47 4.84 -18.82
C ALA A 67 0.30 4.95 -20.16
N GLN A 68 1.61 5.22 -20.12
CA GLN A 68 2.45 5.28 -21.31
C GLN A 68 2.58 3.90 -21.97
N VAL A 69 2.95 2.87 -21.20
CA VAL A 69 3.10 1.50 -21.71
C VAL A 69 1.76 0.97 -22.24
N ALA A 70 0.65 1.28 -21.57
CA ALA A 70 -0.67 0.92 -22.05
C ALA A 70 -0.97 1.53 -23.43
N ARG A 71 -0.70 2.84 -23.64
CA ARG A 71 -0.87 3.48 -24.95
C ARG A 71 -0.05 2.82 -26.05
N GLU A 72 1.19 2.47 -25.75
CA GLU A 72 2.08 1.79 -26.71
C GLU A 72 1.57 0.39 -27.11
N ASN A 73 0.84 -0.28 -26.22
CA ASN A 73 0.26 -1.60 -26.46
C ASN A 73 -1.22 -1.56 -26.88
N ASN A 74 -1.76 -0.38 -27.21
CA ASN A 74 -3.19 -0.18 -27.52
C ASN A 74 -4.14 -0.67 -26.40
N LEU A 75 -3.73 -0.45 -25.15
CA LEU A 75 -4.45 -0.76 -23.92
C LEU A 75 -4.77 0.52 -23.14
N ILE A 76 -5.57 0.39 -22.07
CA ILE A 76 -5.82 1.43 -21.09
C ILE A 76 -5.42 0.91 -19.70
N ALA A 77 -4.45 1.56 -19.05
CA ALA A 77 -4.19 1.33 -17.63
C ALA A 77 -5.25 2.07 -16.81
N CYS A 78 -6.09 1.34 -16.08
CA CYS A 78 -7.23 1.89 -15.36
C CYS A 78 -7.02 1.80 -13.83
N PHE A 79 -6.78 2.94 -13.19
CA PHE A 79 -6.68 3.07 -11.74
C PHE A 79 -8.01 3.47 -11.07
N MET A 80 -9.14 3.38 -11.78
CA MET A 80 -10.47 3.59 -11.19
C MET A 80 -10.71 2.55 -10.10
N SER A 81 -11.26 2.95 -8.94
CA SER A 81 -11.41 2.03 -7.79
C SER A 81 -12.25 0.79 -8.09
N LYS A 82 -13.29 0.94 -8.91
CA LYS A 82 -14.26 -0.13 -9.23
C LYS A 82 -14.68 0.00 -10.70
N PRO A 83 -13.85 -0.46 -11.64
CA PRO A 83 -14.13 -0.31 -13.07
C PRO A 83 -15.23 -1.28 -13.54
N PHE A 84 -15.39 -2.41 -12.86
CA PHE A 84 -16.37 -3.45 -13.19
C PHE A 84 -17.14 -3.88 -11.93
N MET A 85 -18.43 -4.14 -12.09
CA MET A 85 -19.28 -4.66 -11.02
C MET A 85 -19.16 -6.20 -10.94
N GLY A 86 -19.27 -6.76 -9.73
CA GLY A 86 -19.26 -8.22 -9.51
C GLY A 86 -17.89 -8.89 -9.57
N VAL A 87 -16.81 -8.12 -9.63
CA VAL A 87 -15.41 -8.57 -9.52
C VAL A 87 -14.63 -7.69 -8.55
N SER A 88 -13.44 -8.13 -8.13
CA SER A 88 -12.58 -7.37 -7.23
C SER A 88 -12.23 -5.97 -7.73
N ALA A 89 -11.99 -5.08 -6.76
CA ALA A 89 -11.77 -3.66 -6.95
C ALA A 89 -10.27 -3.33 -6.92
N ASN A 90 -9.89 -2.15 -7.42
CA ASN A 90 -8.51 -1.65 -7.32
C ASN A 90 -8.30 -0.96 -5.96
N GLY A 91 -7.57 -1.64 -5.08
CA GLY A 91 -7.03 -1.06 -3.85
C GLY A 91 -5.72 -0.32 -4.08
N CYS A 92 -5.23 0.35 -3.04
CA CYS A 92 -3.84 0.82 -3.00
C CYS A 92 -3.37 0.75 -1.55
N HIS A 93 -3.23 -0.46 -0.99
CA HIS A 93 -2.94 -0.63 0.43
C HIS A 93 -1.57 -0.03 0.79
N HIS A 94 -1.50 0.69 1.91
CA HIS A 94 -0.26 1.33 2.35
C HIS A 94 0.34 0.57 3.52
N ASN A 95 1.52 -0.03 3.31
CA ASN A 95 2.33 -0.60 4.39
C ASN A 95 3.17 0.51 5.03
N MET A 96 3.13 0.64 6.35
CA MET A 96 3.65 1.82 7.04
C MET A 96 4.38 1.47 8.34
N SER A 97 5.40 2.29 8.62
CA SER A 97 6.18 2.24 9.86
C SER A 97 6.86 3.60 10.09
N LEU A 98 7.18 3.91 11.34
CA LEU A 98 7.99 5.08 11.69
C LEU A 98 9.42 4.68 12.02
N TRP A 99 10.36 5.47 11.54
CA TRP A 99 11.79 5.20 11.66
C TRP A 99 12.53 6.37 12.28
N ARG A 100 13.64 6.08 12.96
CA ARG A 100 14.61 7.09 13.43
C ARG A 100 15.95 6.90 12.74
N GLY A 101 16.53 8.00 12.27
CA GLY A 101 17.83 7.98 11.58
C GLY A 101 17.74 7.42 10.16
N GLY A 102 18.73 6.62 9.78
CA GLY A 102 18.93 6.13 8.41
C GLY A 102 19.69 7.11 7.53
N GLU A 103 20.07 6.66 6.34
CA GLU A 103 20.78 7.45 5.34
C GLU A 103 20.23 7.16 3.95
N ASP A 104 20.39 8.12 3.04
CA ASP A 104 19.98 7.96 1.65
C ASP A 104 21.12 7.31 0.87
N VAL A 105 20.84 6.19 0.22
CA VAL A 105 21.80 5.46 -0.62
C VAL A 105 21.22 5.30 -2.02
N VAL A 106 22.06 5.52 -3.02
CA VAL A 106 21.71 5.28 -4.42
C VAL A 106 21.64 3.78 -4.68
N ASN A 107 20.48 3.30 -5.13
CA ASN A 107 20.27 1.95 -5.62
C ASN A 107 20.45 1.92 -7.14
N MET A 108 21.48 1.23 -7.61
CA MET A 108 21.78 1.12 -9.05
C MET A 108 20.78 0.26 -9.82
N LEU A 109 19.88 -0.48 -9.14
CA LEU A 109 18.90 -1.38 -9.75
C LEU A 109 19.51 -2.38 -10.73
N GLY A 110 20.78 -2.74 -10.52
CA GLY A 110 21.53 -3.65 -11.39
C GLY A 110 22.11 -3.01 -12.66
N PHE A 111 22.02 -1.69 -12.85
CA PHE A 111 22.61 -0.99 -13.99
C PHE A 111 24.07 -0.59 -13.76
N ASP A 112 24.86 -0.54 -14.85
CA ASP A 112 26.24 -0.06 -14.84
C ASP A 112 26.33 1.48 -14.68
N SER A 113 25.27 2.20 -15.04
CA SER A 113 25.16 3.66 -14.93
C SER A 113 23.70 4.09 -14.74
N LEU A 114 23.48 5.24 -14.10
CA LEU A 114 22.14 5.77 -13.86
C LEU A 114 21.55 6.38 -15.14
N SER A 115 20.29 6.04 -15.43
CA SER A 115 19.52 6.62 -16.53
C SER A 115 18.88 7.97 -16.18
N GLY A 116 18.97 8.39 -14.92
CA GLY A 116 18.41 9.64 -14.42
C GLY A 116 19.22 10.20 -13.25
N MET A 117 18.65 11.19 -12.56
CA MET A 117 19.32 11.82 -11.42
C MET A 117 19.38 10.90 -10.21
N GLU A 118 20.49 10.93 -9.45
CA GLU A 118 20.70 10.12 -8.23
C GLU A 118 19.51 10.14 -7.27
N GLY A 119 18.85 11.29 -7.12
CA GLY A 119 17.68 11.44 -6.25
C GLY A 119 16.50 10.51 -6.59
N ALA A 120 16.29 10.19 -7.87
CA ALA A 120 15.24 9.25 -8.28
C ALA A 120 15.56 7.80 -7.90
N PHE A 121 16.85 7.48 -7.81
CA PHE A 121 17.39 6.16 -7.49
C PHE A 121 17.77 6.03 -6.01
N SER A 122 17.56 7.08 -5.21
CA SER A 122 17.94 7.11 -3.79
C SER A 122 16.86 6.46 -2.93
N TYR A 123 17.27 5.59 -2.02
CA TYR A 123 16.42 4.92 -1.03
C TYR A 123 16.96 5.15 0.38
N ARG A 124 16.05 5.30 1.35
CA ARG A 124 16.40 5.32 2.77
C ARG A 124 16.78 3.93 3.25
N VAL A 125 17.98 3.77 3.78
CA VAL A 125 18.47 2.50 4.33
C VAL A 125 18.95 2.67 5.78
N GLY A 126 18.94 1.55 6.52
CA GLY A 126 19.29 1.54 7.93
C GLY A 126 18.25 2.24 8.81
N GLY A 127 18.71 2.81 9.93
CA GLY A 127 17.84 3.41 10.93
C GLY A 127 17.16 2.39 11.85
N GLU A 128 16.44 2.91 12.83
CA GLU A 128 15.71 2.12 13.82
C GLU A 128 14.21 2.18 13.52
N ASN A 129 13.59 1.02 13.28
CA ASN A 129 12.15 0.90 13.12
C ASN A 129 11.45 0.88 14.48
N THR A 130 10.70 1.94 14.76
CA THR A 130 10.03 2.16 16.05
C THR A 130 8.77 1.31 16.25
N PHE A 131 8.34 0.57 15.23
CA PHE A 131 7.18 -0.34 15.30
C PHE A 131 7.59 -1.79 15.60
N MET A 132 8.88 -2.09 15.66
CA MET A 132 9.34 -3.43 16.04
C MET A 132 8.80 -3.81 17.42
N PRO A 133 8.43 -5.08 17.65
CA PRO A 133 8.09 -5.57 18.98
C PRO A 133 9.23 -5.31 19.96
N ASP A 134 8.87 -5.01 21.20
CA ASP A 134 9.81 -4.98 22.32
C ASP A 134 9.63 -6.28 23.11
N PRO A 135 10.55 -7.26 22.98
CA PRO A 135 10.42 -8.56 23.65
C PRO A 135 10.35 -8.47 25.18
N SER A 136 10.72 -7.34 25.79
CA SER A 136 10.56 -7.12 27.23
C SER A 136 9.13 -6.76 27.63
N ILE A 137 8.29 -6.34 26.67
CA ILE A 137 6.88 -5.99 26.86
C ILE A 137 5.99 -7.07 26.23
N ASP A 138 6.18 -7.34 24.93
CA ASP A 138 5.45 -8.36 24.16
C ASP A 138 6.29 -8.79 22.95
N GLU A 139 6.46 -10.09 22.75
CA GLU A 139 7.29 -10.64 21.66
C GLU A 139 6.68 -10.48 20.26
N ARG A 140 5.38 -10.19 20.16
CA ARG A 140 4.60 -10.19 18.92
C ARG A 140 4.00 -8.84 18.60
N ALA A 141 3.50 -8.13 19.60
CA ALA A 141 2.79 -6.89 19.39
C ALA A 141 3.73 -5.79 18.87
N PRO A 142 3.24 -4.87 18.02
CA PRO A 142 4.00 -3.66 17.71
C PRO A 142 4.43 -2.97 19.01
N GLY A 143 5.63 -2.37 19.02
CA GLY A 143 6.09 -1.59 20.16
C GLY A 143 5.14 -0.42 20.50
N PRO A 144 5.32 0.26 21.64
CA PRO A 144 4.40 1.30 22.12
C PRO A 144 4.08 2.39 21.08
N ILE A 145 5.08 2.84 20.31
CA ILE A 145 4.89 3.83 19.24
C ILE A 145 4.01 3.26 18.10
N GLY A 146 4.21 1.99 17.74
CA GLY A 146 3.39 1.30 16.74
C GLY A 146 1.93 1.18 17.17
N LEU A 147 1.67 0.73 18.40
CA LEU A 147 0.31 0.61 18.94
C LEU A 147 -0.38 1.98 19.05
N GLN A 148 0.32 3.01 19.54
CA GLN A 148 -0.24 4.38 19.60
C GLN A 148 -0.55 4.93 18.21
N SER A 149 0.31 4.63 17.22
CA SER A 149 0.05 5.01 15.83
C SER A 149 -1.19 4.30 15.27
N ILE A 150 -1.37 3.01 15.57
CA ILE A 150 -2.58 2.25 15.23
C ILE A 150 -3.82 2.89 15.88
N GLY A 151 -3.77 3.21 17.17
CA GLY A 151 -4.86 3.90 17.88
C GLY A 151 -5.22 5.26 17.26
N GLY A 152 -4.22 6.03 16.84
CA GLY A 152 -4.41 7.26 16.08
C GLY A 152 -5.13 7.06 14.75
N VAL A 153 -4.72 6.06 13.96
CA VAL A 153 -5.38 5.75 12.69
C VAL A 153 -6.81 5.28 12.89
N ILE A 154 -7.08 4.41 13.88
CA ILE A 154 -8.43 3.93 14.17
C ILE A 154 -9.34 5.10 14.54
N LYS A 155 -8.90 5.98 15.44
CA LYS A 155 -9.66 7.18 15.84
C LYS A 155 -10.02 8.07 14.65
N HIS A 156 -9.11 8.21 13.68
CA HIS A 156 -9.29 9.09 12.52
C HIS A 156 -9.71 8.35 11.23
N LEU A 157 -10.09 7.07 11.31
CA LEU A 157 -10.27 6.20 10.14
C LEU A 157 -11.29 6.75 9.14
N GLY A 158 -12.40 7.32 9.61
CA GLY A 158 -13.43 7.87 8.72
C GLY A 158 -12.92 9.08 7.91
N ALA A 159 -12.13 9.94 8.53
CA ALA A 159 -11.52 11.09 7.85
C ALA A 159 -10.42 10.62 6.87
N LEU A 160 -9.57 9.69 7.29
CA LEU A 160 -8.55 9.08 6.43
C LEU A 160 -9.17 8.34 5.24
N THR A 161 -10.29 7.65 5.43
CA THR A 161 -11.04 6.98 4.36
C THR A 161 -11.57 8.00 3.36
N SER A 162 -12.04 9.17 3.81
CA SER A 162 -12.47 10.24 2.90
C SER A 162 -11.33 10.77 2.02
N ILE A 163 -10.08 10.72 2.51
CA ILE A 163 -8.88 11.10 1.75
C ILE A 163 -8.41 9.95 0.83
N GLY A 164 -8.36 8.72 1.35
CA GLY A 164 -7.89 7.51 0.66
C GLY A 164 -8.87 6.93 -0.35
N SER A 165 -10.16 7.23 -0.20
CA SER A 165 -11.29 6.80 -1.02
C SER A 165 -12.12 8.03 -1.40
N SER A 166 -11.50 8.91 -2.18
CA SER A 166 -11.92 10.30 -2.38
C SER A 166 -12.96 10.52 -3.48
N THR A 167 -13.54 9.47 -4.05
CA THR A 167 -14.53 9.59 -5.13
C THR A 167 -15.82 8.85 -4.82
N VAL A 168 -16.92 9.22 -5.49
CA VAL A 168 -18.19 8.46 -5.38
C VAL A 168 -17.98 6.98 -5.76
N ASN A 169 -17.11 6.71 -6.73
CA ASN A 169 -16.81 5.35 -7.16
C ASN A 169 -16.06 4.52 -6.10
N SER A 170 -15.27 5.18 -5.25
CA SER A 170 -14.57 4.56 -4.13
C SER A 170 -15.53 3.83 -3.19
N TYR A 171 -16.69 4.42 -2.91
CA TYR A 171 -17.69 3.82 -2.03
C TYR A 171 -18.41 2.62 -2.65
N ARG A 172 -18.31 2.41 -3.97
CA ARG A 172 -18.74 1.15 -4.60
C ARG A 172 -17.81 -0.01 -4.24
N ARG A 173 -16.51 0.25 -4.05
CA ARG A 173 -15.55 -0.74 -3.51
C ARG A 173 -15.87 -1.09 -2.05
N LEU A 174 -16.14 -0.08 -1.22
CA LEU A 174 -16.41 -0.28 0.21
C LEU A 174 -17.78 -0.92 0.47
N TRP A 175 -18.74 -0.74 -0.44
CA TRP A 175 -20.08 -1.33 -0.34
C TRP A 175 -20.17 -2.79 -0.79
N ASP A 176 -19.35 -3.20 -1.77
CA ASP A 176 -19.38 -4.55 -2.34
C ASP A 176 -18.68 -5.55 -1.40
N THR A 177 -19.40 -5.96 -0.36
CA THR A 177 -18.88 -6.81 0.72
C THR A 177 -18.38 -8.16 0.20
N GLY A 178 -17.31 -8.69 0.81
CA GLY A 178 -16.69 -9.96 0.40
C GLY A 178 -15.55 -9.85 -0.62
N PHE A 179 -15.20 -8.65 -1.10
CA PHE A 179 -14.09 -8.40 -2.03
C PHE A 179 -12.89 -7.67 -1.41
N TRP A 180 -12.46 -8.12 -0.22
CA TRP A 180 -11.20 -7.71 0.42
C TRP A 180 -11.08 -6.24 0.90
N ALA A 181 -12.21 -5.50 0.95
CA ALA A 181 -12.27 -4.13 1.47
C ALA A 181 -12.83 -4.10 2.92
N PRO A 182 -12.27 -3.25 3.81
CA PRO A 182 -12.68 -3.21 5.21
C PRO A 182 -14.02 -2.50 5.41
N ILE A 183 -14.74 -2.91 6.46
CA ILE A 183 -16.11 -2.42 6.78
C ILE A 183 -16.16 -1.76 8.18
N PHE A 184 -15.26 -2.14 9.09
CA PHE A 184 -15.21 -1.65 10.46
C PHE A 184 -13.93 -0.88 10.77
N ALA A 185 -13.93 -0.16 11.89
CA ALA A 185 -12.75 0.50 12.43
C ALA A 185 -12.02 -0.44 13.40
N ASP A 186 -11.18 -1.29 12.84
CA ASP A 186 -10.51 -2.38 13.55
C ASP A 186 -9.08 -2.63 13.04
N TRP A 187 -8.34 -3.42 13.81
CA TRP A 187 -7.01 -3.88 13.43
C TRP A 187 -6.80 -5.32 13.85
N GLY A 188 -5.94 -6.06 13.14
CA GLY A 188 -5.64 -7.45 13.48
C GLY A 188 -4.35 -8.00 12.88
N TYR A 189 -3.84 -9.09 13.46
CA TYR A 189 -2.65 -9.79 12.96
C TYR A 189 -2.98 -10.67 11.78
N GLN A 190 -2.25 -10.52 10.67
CA GLN A 190 -2.48 -11.28 9.43
C GLN A 190 -3.93 -11.28 8.91
N ASN A 191 -4.78 -10.39 9.42
CA ASN A 191 -6.20 -10.38 9.13
C ASN A 191 -6.48 -9.39 7.99
N ARG A 192 -6.75 -9.92 6.78
CA ARG A 192 -7.05 -9.10 5.58
C ARG A 192 -8.47 -8.52 5.58
N THR A 193 -9.28 -8.84 6.59
CA THR A 193 -10.67 -8.37 6.71
C THR A 193 -10.77 -7.07 7.52
N CYS A 194 -9.76 -6.78 8.35
CA CYS A 194 -9.66 -5.55 9.13
C CYS A 194 -9.28 -4.33 8.27
N ALA A 195 -9.58 -3.13 8.77
CA ALA A 195 -9.10 -1.88 8.19
C ALA A 195 -7.58 -1.73 8.28
N LEU A 196 -6.99 -2.16 9.39
CA LEU A 196 -5.55 -2.19 9.60
C LEU A 196 -5.07 -3.63 9.79
N ARG A 197 -4.06 -4.04 9.01
CA ARG A 197 -3.49 -5.39 9.11
C ARG A 197 -2.03 -5.33 9.53
N VAL A 198 -1.69 -5.93 10.66
CA VAL A 198 -0.29 -6.18 11.03
C VAL A 198 0.20 -7.40 10.24
N SER A 199 0.84 -7.14 9.10
CA SER A 199 1.24 -8.14 8.10
C SER A 199 2.63 -8.74 8.35
N ALA A 200 3.43 -8.12 9.20
CA ALA A 200 4.73 -8.60 9.66
C ALA A 200 5.17 -7.75 10.88
N PRO A 201 6.13 -8.22 11.70
CA PRO A 201 6.75 -7.37 12.71
C PRO A 201 7.27 -6.06 12.09
N GLY A 202 7.10 -4.95 12.81
CA GLY A 202 7.65 -3.65 12.42
C GLY A 202 6.83 -2.85 11.41
N ARG A 203 5.62 -3.27 11.02
CA ARG A 203 4.73 -2.46 10.16
C ARG A 203 3.26 -2.86 10.28
N PHE A 204 2.38 -1.99 9.84
CA PHE A 204 0.99 -2.34 9.56
C PHE A 204 0.53 -1.80 8.21
N GLU A 205 -0.53 -2.39 7.67
CA GLU A 205 -1.12 -2.11 6.36
C GLU A 205 -2.44 -1.36 6.55
N TYR A 206 -2.59 -0.18 5.96
CA TYR A 206 -3.85 0.55 5.84
C TYR A 206 -4.61 0.10 4.58
N ARG A 207 -5.81 -0.45 4.74
CA ARG A 207 -6.58 -1.10 3.65
C ARG A 207 -7.79 -0.31 3.17
N SER A 208 -8.20 0.73 3.91
CA SER A 208 -9.32 1.63 3.56
C SER A 208 -8.87 2.75 2.60
N VAL A 209 -8.25 2.35 1.48
CA VAL A 209 -7.68 3.21 0.45
C VAL A 209 -7.76 2.53 -0.90
N ASP A 210 -8.02 3.31 -1.95
CA ASP A 210 -8.11 2.81 -3.32
C ASP A 210 -7.06 3.43 -4.25
N SER A 211 -6.99 2.90 -5.47
CA SER A 211 -6.02 3.32 -6.49
C SER A 211 -6.23 4.73 -7.04
N MET A 212 -7.30 5.44 -6.66
CA MET A 212 -7.52 6.84 -7.02
C MET A 212 -6.96 7.82 -5.98
N VAL A 213 -6.39 7.31 -4.88
CA VAL A 213 -5.79 8.11 -3.81
C VAL A 213 -4.76 9.12 -4.33
N ASN A 214 -4.77 10.32 -3.75
CA ASN A 214 -3.66 11.25 -3.83
C ASN A 214 -2.62 10.86 -2.75
N PRO A 215 -1.44 10.33 -3.13
CA PRO A 215 -0.51 9.78 -2.15
C PRO A 215 0.10 10.84 -1.21
N TYR A 216 0.24 12.09 -1.66
CA TYR A 216 0.77 13.17 -0.83
C TYR A 216 -0.20 13.54 0.30
N LEU A 217 -1.49 13.66 -0.03
CA LEU A 217 -2.52 13.93 0.97
C LEU A 217 -2.70 12.74 1.92
N MET A 218 -2.67 11.52 1.39
CA MET A 218 -2.79 10.31 2.19
C MET A 218 -1.62 10.18 3.17
N GLY A 219 -0.38 10.32 2.70
CA GLY A 219 0.82 10.29 3.54
C GLY A 219 0.79 11.35 4.64
N SER A 220 0.39 12.58 4.30
CA SER A 220 0.24 13.68 5.26
C SER A 220 -0.84 13.38 6.31
N GLY A 221 -1.99 12.85 5.88
CA GLY A 221 -3.08 12.48 6.78
C GLY A 221 -2.69 11.37 7.76
N LEU A 222 -1.98 10.34 7.26
CA LEU A 222 -1.48 9.23 8.07
C LEU A 222 -0.47 9.71 9.11
N LEU A 223 0.51 10.52 8.69
CA LEU A 223 1.49 11.12 9.61
C LEU A 223 0.79 11.93 10.70
N LYS A 224 -0.25 12.71 10.35
CA LYS A 224 -0.99 13.48 11.35
C LYS A 224 -1.82 12.61 12.29
N ALA A 225 -2.35 11.48 11.81
CA ALA A 225 -3.03 10.52 12.66
C ALA A 225 -2.05 9.82 13.62
N PHE A 226 -0.83 9.49 13.16
CA PHE A 226 0.21 8.92 14.01
C PHE A 226 0.63 9.91 15.11
N ASP A 227 0.84 11.17 14.72
CA ASP A 227 1.17 12.27 15.64
C ASP A 227 0.13 12.41 16.77
N ASP A 228 -1.16 12.47 16.44
CA ASP A 228 -2.24 12.49 17.45
C ASP A 228 -2.27 11.23 18.32
N GLY A 229 -2.00 10.06 17.73
CA GLY A 229 -1.89 8.78 18.42
C GLY A 229 -0.79 8.76 19.47
N ILE A 230 0.40 9.22 19.11
CA ILE A 230 1.59 9.24 19.96
C ILE A 230 1.44 10.30 21.06
N ASP A 231 1.07 11.53 20.69
CA ASP A 231 0.96 12.65 21.64
C ASP A 231 -0.08 12.38 22.73
N ASN A 232 -1.22 11.78 22.35
CA ASN A 232 -2.31 11.47 23.29
C ASN A 232 -2.25 10.05 23.84
N LYS A 233 -1.24 9.25 23.48
CA LYS A 233 -1.07 7.85 23.88
C LYS A 233 -2.35 7.03 23.67
N LEU A 234 -2.94 7.16 22.48
CA LEU A 234 -4.21 6.54 22.18
C LEU A 234 -4.10 5.01 22.24
N ASP A 235 -5.10 4.40 22.87
CA ASP A 235 -5.23 2.95 22.92
C ASP A 235 -5.72 2.42 21.56
N ALA A 236 -5.01 1.42 21.03
CA ALA A 236 -5.39 0.73 19.81
C ALA A 236 -6.59 -0.22 20.04
N GLY A 237 -6.89 -0.55 21.29
CA GLY A 237 -7.81 -1.63 21.64
C GLY A 237 -7.24 -3.00 21.29
N GLU A 238 -8.03 -4.03 21.54
CA GLU A 238 -7.66 -5.41 21.26
C GLU A 238 -7.62 -5.69 19.75
N ALA A 239 -6.70 -6.57 19.34
CA ALA A 239 -6.62 -7.04 17.96
C ALA A 239 -7.82 -7.95 17.63
N GLU A 240 -8.40 -7.78 16.45
CA GLU A 240 -9.50 -8.60 15.95
C GLU A 240 -8.99 -9.92 15.37
N GLU A 241 -9.47 -11.02 15.96
CA GLU A 241 -9.11 -12.39 15.58
C GLU A 241 -10.16 -13.04 14.65
N ARG A 242 -11.38 -12.48 14.57
CA ARG A 242 -12.46 -13.04 13.75
C ARG A 242 -12.34 -12.64 12.28
N ASN A 243 -12.99 -13.41 11.42
CA ASN A 243 -13.31 -12.98 10.05
C ASN A 243 -14.44 -11.94 10.11
N ILE A 244 -14.14 -10.66 9.89
CA ILE A 244 -15.13 -9.62 10.15
C ILE A 244 -16.27 -9.58 9.11
N TYR A 245 -16.10 -10.23 7.96
CA TYR A 245 -17.20 -10.39 7.00
C TYR A 245 -18.31 -11.30 7.54
N GLU A 246 -18.00 -12.19 8.47
CA GLU A 246 -18.96 -13.09 9.12
C GLU A 246 -19.59 -12.47 10.38
N ALA A 247 -19.15 -11.27 10.77
CA ALA A 247 -19.64 -10.54 11.94
C ALA A 247 -20.82 -9.59 11.61
N ILE A 248 -21.25 -9.53 10.34
CA ILE A 248 -22.43 -8.79 9.84
C ILE A 248 -23.63 -9.73 9.77
#